data_AF-A0A8C4K3N3-F1
#
_entry.id   AF-A0A8C4K3N3-F1
#
_cell.length_a   1.000
_cell.length_b   1.000
_cell.length_c   1.000
_cell.angle_alpha   90.00
_cell.angle_beta   90.00
_cell.angle_gamma   90.00
#
_symmetry.space_group_name_H-M   'P 1'
#
loop_
_entity.id
_entity.type
_entity.pdbx_description
1 polymer ?
#
loop_
_entity_poly.entity_id
_entity_poly.type
_entity_poly.pdbx_seq_one_letter_code
_entity_poly.pdbx_strand_id
1 'polypeptide(L)'
;MRISGIFLTKRIQWVGCQGSRPELRGYTCSLWKLFHTLTVQAALQPKALMHTGLEDNPQIVLQIMWRYIHHFFGCKACAQHFEEMAKESMDSVKTLDKAVLWLWEKHNVVNNRLAGDLSEDPKFPKVQWPTPDLCPACHEEIKGLHSWNEEQVLQFMKYHYNNENILYKYTEGQTDSSEVEHGDTREIKDKSLPKKPSGNREDKILDQENVLDSESKVLDKLIANHAAVKDRGKSGVESADHRETKQSVSFLGIGFSNIDMSLCVVLYVASSLFLMIMYFFFRMRSKRWKVKYYRSSV
;
A
#
# COMPACT_ATOMS: atom_id res chain seq x y z
N MET A 1 -23.63 0.41 21.50
CA MET A 1 -22.86 1.66 21.73
C MET A 1 -22.51 2.27 20.39
N ARG A 2 -22.50 3.61 20.26
CA ARG A 2 -21.88 4.28 19.10
C ARG A 2 -20.40 4.52 19.44
N ILE A 3 -19.49 3.83 18.76
CA ILE A 3 -18.04 3.95 18.98
C ILE A 3 -17.50 5.20 18.26
N SER A 4 -18.03 5.47 17.05
CA SER A 4 -17.80 6.70 16.28
C SER A 4 -18.30 7.93 17.03
N GLY A 5 -17.45 8.95 17.14
CA GLY A 5 -17.69 10.18 17.88
C GLY A 5 -17.39 10.12 19.38
N ILE A 6 -16.89 9.00 19.90
CA ILE A 6 -16.42 8.85 21.30
C ILE A 6 -14.95 8.40 21.33
N PHE A 7 -14.64 7.28 20.68
CA PHE A 7 -13.27 6.72 20.63
C PHE A 7 -12.64 6.74 19.23
N LEU A 8 -13.46 6.96 18.19
CA LEU A 8 -13.05 7.08 16.80
C LEU A 8 -13.70 8.32 16.19
N THR A 9 -13.14 8.81 15.09
CA THR A 9 -13.65 10.00 14.39
C THR A 9 -15.12 9.85 13.98
N LYS A 10 -15.84 10.97 13.85
CA LYS A 10 -17.25 10.98 13.41
C LYS A 10 -17.41 10.65 11.93
N ARG A 11 -16.38 10.90 11.12
CA ARG A 11 -16.33 10.63 9.67
C ARG A 11 -15.06 9.84 9.34
N ILE A 12 -15.12 9.07 8.27
CA ILE A 12 -13.95 8.38 7.72
C ILE A 12 -13.03 9.42 7.08
N GLN A 13 -11.76 9.44 7.49
CA GLN A 13 -10.72 10.27 6.89
C GLN A 13 -9.55 9.36 6.47
N TRP A 14 -9.22 9.39 5.18
CA TRP A 14 -8.05 8.68 4.66
C TRP A 14 -6.88 9.63 4.50
N VAL A 15 -5.69 9.20 4.97
CA VAL A 15 -4.42 9.90 4.72
C VAL A 15 -3.53 9.02 3.84
N GLY A 16 -2.74 8.10 4.42
CA GLY A 16 -1.88 7.18 3.65
C GLY A 16 -2.62 6.18 2.75
N CYS A 17 -3.95 6.06 2.90
CA CYS A 17 -4.84 5.24 2.06
C CYS A 17 -5.79 6.06 1.18
N GLN A 18 -5.63 7.37 1.10
CA GLN A 18 -6.42 8.22 0.20
C GLN A 18 -6.17 7.83 -1.26
N GLY A 19 -7.24 7.56 -2.01
CA GLY A 19 -7.20 7.34 -3.46
C GLY A 19 -7.10 8.65 -4.24
N SER A 20 -6.63 8.58 -5.49
CA SER A 20 -6.72 9.69 -6.44
C SER A 20 -8.16 10.01 -6.86
N ARG A 21 -9.09 9.05 -6.65
CA ARG A 21 -10.54 9.19 -6.80
C ARG A 21 -11.27 8.55 -5.61
N PRO A 22 -12.52 8.94 -5.29
CA PRO A 22 -13.26 8.43 -4.13
C PRO A 22 -13.48 6.91 -4.10
N GLU A 23 -13.60 6.29 -5.27
CA GLU A 23 -13.82 4.85 -5.44
C GLU A 23 -12.55 3.98 -5.30
N LEU A 24 -11.37 4.61 -5.20
CA LEU A 24 -10.07 3.94 -5.19
C LEU A 24 -9.45 3.87 -3.79
N ARG A 25 -8.65 2.82 -3.54
CA ARG A 25 -7.90 2.58 -2.29
C ARG A 25 -8.81 2.56 -1.05
N GLY A 26 -8.76 3.59 -0.20
CA GLY A 26 -9.64 3.79 0.95
C GLY A 26 -9.69 2.61 1.90
N TYR A 27 -10.90 2.09 2.16
CA TYR A 27 -11.16 1.02 3.12
C TYR A 27 -10.30 -0.23 2.86
N THR A 28 -10.17 -0.68 1.61
CA THR A 28 -9.40 -1.91 1.30
C THR A 28 -7.91 -1.74 1.63
N CYS A 29 -7.33 -0.57 1.36
CA CYS A 29 -5.98 -0.22 1.77
C CYS A 29 -5.84 -0.19 3.30
N SER A 30 -6.81 0.39 4.01
CA SER A 30 -6.77 0.43 5.48
C SER A 30 -6.86 -0.97 6.11
N LEU A 31 -7.64 -1.88 5.51
CA LEU A 31 -7.83 -3.24 5.99
C LEU A 31 -6.54 -4.06 5.84
N TRP A 32 -5.84 -3.93 4.71
CA TRP A 32 -4.50 -4.50 4.53
C TRP A 32 -3.52 -3.96 5.57
N LYS A 33 -3.45 -2.63 5.75
CA LYS A 33 -2.57 -2.04 6.77
C LYS A 33 -2.88 -2.54 8.19
N LEU A 34 -4.17 -2.64 8.54
CA LEU A 34 -4.60 -3.17 9.84
C LEU A 34 -4.10 -4.60 10.07
N PHE A 35 -4.30 -5.52 9.11
CA PHE A 35 -3.86 -6.90 9.31
C PHE A 35 -2.34 -7.07 9.28
N HIS A 36 -1.61 -6.29 8.48
CA HIS A 36 -0.14 -6.25 8.56
C HIS A 36 0.33 -5.78 9.95
N THR A 37 -0.23 -4.67 10.47
CA THR A 37 0.04 -4.23 11.85
C THR A 37 -0.33 -5.28 12.88
N LEU A 38 -1.47 -5.98 12.76
CA LEU A 38 -1.84 -7.04 13.70
C LEU A 38 -0.84 -8.22 13.67
N THR A 39 -0.36 -8.65 12.50
CA THR A 39 0.66 -9.71 12.41
C THR A 39 1.98 -9.28 13.05
N VAL A 40 2.42 -8.03 12.80
CA VAL A 40 3.66 -7.48 13.36
C VAL A 40 3.55 -7.26 14.86
N GLN A 41 2.44 -6.75 15.37
CA GLN A 41 2.22 -6.58 16.81
C GLN A 41 2.18 -7.93 17.54
N ALA A 42 1.57 -8.97 16.96
CA ALA A 42 1.61 -10.31 17.55
C ALA A 42 3.06 -10.85 17.60
N ALA A 43 3.85 -10.66 16.55
CA ALA A 43 5.25 -11.07 16.47
C ALA A 43 6.19 -10.29 17.42
N LEU A 44 5.98 -8.99 17.59
CA LEU A 44 6.78 -8.13 18.48
C LEU A 44 6.37 -8.23 19.95
N GLN A 45 5.10 -8.49 20.23
CA GLN A 45 4.53 -8.54 21.58
C GLN A 45 3.77 -9.86 21.83
N PRO A 46 4.42 -11.04 21.73
CA PRO A 46 3.74 -12.34 21.92
C PRO A 46 3.11 -12.47 23.32
N LYS A 47 3.65 -11.75 24.32
CA LYS A 47 3.07 -11.67 25.67
C LYS A 47 1.65 -11.08 25.70
N ALA A 48 1.25 -10.29 24.70
CA ALA A 48 -0.10 -9.74 24.60
C ALA A 48 -1.18 -10.81 24.31
N LEU A 49 -0.78 -12.01 23.86
CA LEU A 49 -1.67 -13.15 23.69
C LEU A 49 -1.82 -13.98 24.97
N MET A 50 -1.01 -13.75 26.02
CA MET A 50 -1.03 -14.57 27.25
C MET A 50 -2.35 -14.46 28.02
N HIS A 51 -2.87 -15.60 28.44
CA HIS A 51 -4.16 -15.81 29.08
C HIS A 51 -5.38 -15.46 28.19
N THR A 52 -5.22 -15.50 26.86
CA THR A 52 -6.33 -15.36 25.90
C THR A 52 -6.79 -16.71 25.32
N GLY A 53 -5.99 -17.78 25.47
CA GLY A 53 -6.23 -19.07 24.84
C GLY A 53 -5.81 -19.12 23.36
N LEU A 54 -4.98 -18.17 22.92
CA LEU A 54 -4.52 -17.97 21.54
C LEU A 54 -2.98 -17.99 21.43
N GLU A 55 -2.27 -18.26 22.52
CA GLU A 55 -0.82 -18.12 22.70
C GLU A 55 -0.02 -18.99 21.74
N ASP A 56 -0.42 -20.26 21.63
CA ASP A 56 0.27 -21.30 20.87
C ASP A 56 -0.19 -21.39 19.40
N ASN A 57 -0.99 -20.42 18.93
CA ASN A 57 -1.52 -20.40 17.56
C ASN A 57 -0.77 -19.36 16.68
N PRO A 58 0.31 -19.74 15.97
CA PRO A 58 1.05 -18.81 15.11
C PRO A 58 0.23 -18.27 13.93
N GLN A 59 -0.93 -18.87 13.62
CA GLN A 59 -1.80 -18.47 12.52
C GLN A 59 -2.95 -17.57 12.97
N ILE A 60 -3.09 -17.26 14.26
CA ILE A 60 -4.32 -16.67 14.82
C ILE A 60 -4.78 -15.39 14.09
N VAL A 61 -3.86 -14.47 13.81
CA VAL A 61 -4.18 -13.22 13.09
C VAL A 61 -4.65 -13.51 11.65
N LEU A 62 -4.03 -14.49 10.98
CA LEU A 62 -4.38 -14.89 9.61
C LEU A 62 -5.75 -15.58 9.58
N GLN A 63 -6.05 -16.43 10.56
CA GLN A 63 -7.35 -17.09 10.72
C GLN A 63 -8.47 -16.08 11.03
N ILE A 64 -8.20 -15.08 11.89
CA ILE A 64 -9.12 -13.96 12.15
C ILE A 64 -9.36 -13.15 10.87
N MET A 65 -8.30 -12.83 10.12
CA MET A 65 -8.39 -12.13 8.83
C MET A 65 -9.23 -12.91 7.82
N TRP A 66 -8.95 -14.20 7.64
CA TRP A 66 -9.69 -15.08 6.73
C TRP A 66 -11.17 -15.14 7.08
N ARG A 67 -11.51 -15.37 8.35
CA ARG A 67 -12.91 -15.40 8.81
C ARG A 67 -13.60 -14.04 8.67
N TYR A 68 -12.90 -12.94 8.95
CA TYR A 68 -13.45 -11.59 8.73
C TYR A 68 -13.74 -11.34 7.25
N ILE A 69 -12.81 -11.70 6.37
CA ILE A 69 -12.95 -11.53 4.93
C ILE A 69 -14.09 -12.40 4.37
N HIS A 70 -14.19 -13.66 4.79
CA HIS A 70 -15.24 -14.57 4.35
C HIS A 70 -16.65 -14.12 4.78
N HIS A 71 -16.82 -13.56 5.99
CA HIS A 71 -18.14 -13.21 6.53
C HIS A 71 -18.56 -11.74 6.34
N PHE A 72 -17.63 -10.78 6.32
CA PHE A 72 -17.96 -9.34 6.41
C PHE A 72 -17.41 -8.47 5.28
N PHE A 73 -16.44 -8.95 4.48
CA PHE A 73 -15.84 -8.12 3.43
C PHE A 73 -16.74 -8.05 2.18
N GLY A 74 -17.13 -6.83 1.81
CA GLY A 74 -18.16 -6.61 0.77
C GLY A 74 -17.82 -7.14 -0.63
N CYS A 75 -16.53 -7.23 -0.98
CA CYS A 75 -16.10 -7.76 -2.27
C CYS A 75 -16.01 -9.31 -2.23
N LYS A 76 -17.09 -9.99 -2.61
CA LYS A 76 -17.16 -11.47 -2.64
C LYS A 76 -16.06 -12.11 -3.50
N ALA A 77 -15.80 -11.58 -4.69
CA ALA A 77 -14.72 -12.09 -5.56
C ALA A 77 -13.33 -11.91 -4.94
N CYS A 78 -13.10 -10.80 -4.23
CA CYS A 78 -11.86 -10.58 -3.49
C CYS A 78 -11.72 -11.57 -2.32
N ALA A 79 -12.82 -11.88 -1.63
CA ALA A 79 -12.85 -12.83 -0.52
C ALA A 79 -12.58 -14.27 -1.00
N GLN A 80 -13.15 -14.69 -2.13
CA GLN A 80 -12.89 -16.00 -2.75
C GLN A 80 -11.40 -16.17 -3.08
N HIS A 81 -10.79 -15.18 -3.75
CA HIS A 81 -9.35 -15.19 -4.03
C HIS A 81 -8.47 -15.26 -2.76
N PHE A 82 -8.89 -14.63 -1.66
CA PHE A 82 -8.15 -14.72 -0.39
C PHE A 82 -8.31 -16.10 0.27
N GLU A 83 -9.51 -16.69 0.18
CA GLU A 83 -9.79 -18.04 0.66
C GLU A 83 -9.03 -19.11 -0.12
N GLU A 84 -8.81 -18.93 -1.42
CA GLU A 84 -7.96 -19.80 -2.25
C GLU A 84 -6.50 -19.78 -1.77
N MET A 85 -5.90 -18.59 -1.62
CA MET A 85 -4.53 -18.44 -1.08
C MET A 85 -4.40 -18.97 0.35
N ALA A 86 -5.44 -18.81 1.17
CA ALA A 86 -5.48 -19.36 2.54
C ALA A 86 -5.41 -20.89 2.53
N LYS A 87 -6.27 -21.56 1.74
CA LYS A 87 -6.30 -23.02 1.60
C LYS A 87 -5.04 -23.60 0.98
N GLU A 88 -4.36 -22.84 0.13
CA GLU A 88 -3.11 -23.24 -0.51
C GLU A 88 -1.97 -23.44 0.50
N SER A 89 -1.80 -22.53 1.46
CA SER A 89 -0.55 -22.49 2.25
C SER A 89 -0.62 -21.92 3.67
N MET A 90 -1.77 -21.44 4.18
CA MET A 90 -1.84 -20.88 5.54
C MET A 90 -1.44 -21.90 6.62
N ASP A 91 -1.82 -23.17 6.43
CA ASP A 91 -1.49 -24.27 7.36
C ASP A 91 0.01 -24.52 7.51
N SER A 92 0.84 -24.08 6.55
CA SER A 92 2.30 -24.19 6.60
C SER A 92 2.96 -23.18 7.54
N VAL A 93 2.25 -22.12 7.96
CA VAL A 93 2.78 -21.08 8.86
C VAL A 93 2.91 -21.64 10.28
N LYS A 94 4.17 -21.72 10.78
CA LYS A 94 4.51 -22.30 12.09
C LYS A 94 5.05 -21.30 13.13
N THR A 95 5.31 -20.05 12.75
CA THR A 95 5.77 -18.99 13.68
C THR A 95 5.08 -17.67 13.37
N LEU A 96 4.99 -16.78 14.36
CA LEU A 96 4.41 -15.43 14.19
C LEU A 96 5.19 -14.60 13.14
N ASP A 97 6.52 -14.76 13.09
CA ASP A 97 7.36 -14.14 12.06
C ASP A 97 7.05 -14.66 10.65
N LYS A 98 6.80 -15.97 10.50
CA LYS A 98 6.33 -16.53 9.22
C LYS A 98 4.89 -16.13 8.89
N ALA A 99 4.07 -15.74 9.88
CA ALA A 99 2.75 -15.17 9.61
C ALA A 99 2.84 -13.76 9.02
N VAL A 100 3.77 -12.92 9.49
CA VAL A 100 4.10 -11.62 8.90
C VAL A 100 4.55 -11.79 7.45
N LEU A 101 5.51 -12.70 7.20
CA LEU A 101 6.02 -12.97 5.85
C LEU A 101 4.96 -13.56 4.92
N TRP A 102 4.16 -14.53 5.37
CA TRP A 102 3.08 -15.10 4.55
C TRP A 102 2.06 -14.05 4.11
N LEU A 103 1.67 -13.14 5.01
CA LEU A 103 0.71 -12.08 4.67
C LEU A 103 1.31 -11.07 3.68
N TRP A 104 2.60 -10.74 3.84
CA TRP A 104 3.36 -9.91 2.90
C TRP A 104 3.44 -10.55 1.51
N GLU A 105 3.84 -11.82 1.43
CA GLU A 105 3.95 -12.59 0.19
C GLU A 105 2.61 -12.65 -0.55
N LYS A 106 1.53 -13.07 0.12
CA LYS A 106 0.20 -13.15 -0.51
C LYS A 106 -0.37 -11.77 -0.88
N HIS A 107 0.00 -10.70 -0.17
CA HIS A 107 -0.33 -9.34 -0.59
C HIS A 107 0.41 -8.95 -1.89
N ASN A 108 1.66 -9.38 -2.06
CA ASN A 108 2.44 -9.19 -3.30
C ASN A 108 1.93 -10.04 -4.48
N VAL A 109 1.39 -11.24 -4.23
CA VAL A 109 0.64 -12.02 -5.24
C VAL A 109 -0.59 -11.24 -5.70
N VAL A 110 -1.35 -10.64 -4.76
CA VAL A 110 -2.50 -9.78 -5.08
C VAL A 110 -2.07 -8.51 -5.85
N ASN A 111 -0.95 -7.88 -5.48
CA ASN A 111 -0.41 -6.73 -6.23
C ASN A 111 -0.08 -7.13 -7.67
N ASN A 112 0.62 -8.25 -7.89
CA ASN A 112 0.95 -8.73 -9.22
C ASN A 112 -0.29 -8.98 -10.09
N ARG A 113 -1.35 -9.59 -9.52
CA ARG A 113 -2.60 -9.84 -10.25
C ARG A 113 -3.38 -8.56 -10.59
N LEU A 114 -3.30 -7.53 -9.74
CA LEU A 114 -4.05 -6.28 -9.90
C LEU A 114 -3.27 -5.17 -10.63
N ALA A 115 -2.02 -5.43 -11.06
CA ALA A 115 -1.25 -4.48 -11.85
C ALA A 115 -1.90 -4.28 -13.23
N GLY A 116 -2.21 -3.02 -13.58
CA GLY A 116 -2.93 -2.67 -14.81
C GLY A 116 -4.43 -3.00 -14.81
N ASP A 117 -5.01 -3.47 -13.70
CA ASP A 117 -6.44 -3.72 -13.59
C ASP A 117 -7.26 -2.41 -13.53
N LEU A 118 -8.54 -2.46 -13.92
CA LEU A 118 -9.43 -1.29 -13.88
C LEU A 118 -9.68 -0.74 -12.45
N SER A 119 -9.40 -1.53 -11.41
CA SER A 119 -9.43 -1.10 -10.00
C SER A 119 -8.08 -0.56 -9.48
N GLU A 120 -7.04 -0.53 -10.30
CA GLU A 120 -5.77 0.10 -9.98
C GLU A 120 -5.92 1.63 -9.91
N ASP A 121 -5.23 2.26 -8.96
CA ASP A 121 -5.17 3.71 -8.85
C ASP A 121 -3.99 4.23 -9.69
N PRO A 122 -4.21 5.06 -10.73
CA PRO A 122 -3.11 5.54 -11.59
C PRO A 122 -2.02 6.35 -10.87
N LYS A 123 -2.29 6.86 -9.65
CA LYS A 123 -1.28 7.52 -8.82
C LYS A 123 -0.58 6.60 -7.82
N PHE A 124 -1.07 5.37 -7.67
CA PHE A 124 -0.54 4.35 -6.75
C PHE A 124 -0.56 2.97 -7.44
N PRO A 125 0.24 2.79 -8.52
CA PRO A 125 0.30 1.53 -9.26
C PRO A 125 0.74 0.38 -8.35
N LYS A 126 0.29 -0.84 -8.69
CA LYS A 126 0.69 -2.06 -8.01
C LYS A 126 2.13 -2.39 -8.38
N VAL A 127 2.92 -2.61 -7.36
CA VAL A 127 4.32 -3.04 -7.47
C VAL A 127 4.56 -4.19 -6.50
N GLN A 128 5.60 -4.96 -6.76
CA GLN A 128 6.21 -5.78 -5.73
C GLN A 128 6.73 -4.82 -4.63
N TRP A 129 6.30 -5.04 -3.39
CA TRP A 129 6.50 -4.12 -2.27
C TRP A 129 7.26 -4.82 -1.11
N PRO A 130 8.23 -4.18 -0.43
CA PRO A 130 8.74 -2.84 -0.68
C PRO A 130 9.41 -2.69 -2.05
N THR A 131 9.53 -1.44 -2.52
CA THR A 131 10.37 -1.12 -3.68
C THR A 131 11.83 -0.98 -3.24
N PRO A 132 12.80 -1.07 -4.17
CA PRO A 132 14.21 -0.86 -3.85
C PRO A 132 14.50 0.47 -3.16
N ASP A 133 13.77 1.54 -3.50
CA ASP A 133 13.91 2.86 -2.85
C ASP A 133 13.45 2.87 -1.37
N LEU A 134 12.56 1.95 -0.98
CA LEU A 134 12.04 1.83 0.40
C LEU A 134 12.86 0.88 1.26
N CYS A 135 13.42 -0.19 0.66
CA CYS A 135 14.26 -1.15 1.36
C CYS A 135 15.27 -1.79 0.40
N PRO A 136 16.42 -1.14 0.10
CA PRO A 136 17.41 -1.70 -0.80
C PRO A 136 17.88 -3.10 -0.36
N ALA A 137 18.07 -3.30 0.94
CA ALA A 137 18.52 -4.57 1.54
C ALA A 137 17.50 -5.71 1.44
N CYS A 138 16.22 -5.42 1.17
CA CYS A 138 15.19 -6.44 0.94
C CYS A 138 15.37 -7.16 -0.41
N HIS A 139 16.09 -6.55 -1.36
CA HIS A 139 16.28 -7.07 -2.70
C HIS A 139 17.68 -7.64 -2.89
N GLU A 140 17.76 -8.78 -3.55
CA GLU A 140 19.01 -9.46 -3.89
C GLU A 140 18.92 -10.05 -5.30
N GLU A 141 20.06 -10.49 -5.85
CA GLU A 141 20.14 -11.07 -7.19
C GLU A 141 20.82 -12.44 -7.12
N ILE A 142 20.04 -13.51 -7.30
CA ILE A 142 20.54 -14.88 -7.32
C ILE A 142 20.58 -15.37 -8.76
N LYS A 143 21.78 -15.63 -9.28
CA LYS A 143 22.01 -16.14 -10.66
C LYS A 143 21.42 -15.25 -11.77
N GLY A 144 21.44 -13.93 -11.61
CA GLY A 144 20.87 -12.99 -12.59
C GLY A 144 19.36 -12.76 -12.45
N LEU A 145 18.71 -13.33 -11.42
CA LEU A 145 17.29 -13.18 -11.17
C LEU A 145 17.06 -12.49 -9.82
N HIS A 146 16.12 -11.56 -9.79
CA HIS A 146 15.67 -10.92 -8.55
C HIS A 146 15.15 -11.96 -7.54
N SER A 147 15.64 -11.87 -6.31
CA SER A 147 15.22 -12.64 -5.15
C SER A 147 14.95 -11.70 -3.97
N TRP A 148 14.21 -12.19 -2.98
CA TRP A 148 13.91 -11.46 -1.76
C TRP A 148 14.77 -11.96 -0.61
N ASN A 149 15.48 -11.04 0.04
CA ASN A 149 16.10 -11.33 1.32
C ASN A 149 15.01 -11.33 2.41
N GLU A 150 14.42 -12.49 2.69
CA GLU A 150 13.32 -12.63 3.66
C GLU A 150 13.65 -12.09 5.06
N GLU A 151 14.92 -12.14 5.50
CA GLU A 151 15.33 -11.61 6.79
C GLU A 151 15.22 -10.08 6.82
N GLN A 152 15.74 -9.42 5.78
CA GLN A 152 15.65 -7.97 5.61
C GLN A 152 14.20 -7.51 5.38
N VAL A 153 13.40 -8.29 4.63
CA VAL A 153 11.96 -8.07 4.50
C VAL A 153 11.27 -8.14 5.87
N LEU A 154 11.55 -9.16 6.68
CA LEU A 154 10.96 -9.30 8.02
C LEU A 154 11.35 -8.14 8.95
N GLN A 155 12.61 -7.71 8.92
CA GLN A 155 13.08 -6.55 9.67
C GLN A 155 12.37 -5.26 9.22
N PHE A 156 12.25 -5.04 7.90
CA PHE A 156 11.53 -3.92 7.32
C PHE A 156 10.03 -3.95 7.67
N MET A 157 9.37 -5.11 7.60
CA MET A 157 7.96 -5.29 7.99
C MET A 157 7.76 -4.92 9.47
N LYS A 158 8.62 -5.44 10.35
CA LYS A 158 8.59 -5.15 11.79
C LYS A 158 8.79 -3.66 12.07
N TYR A 159 9.70 -2.99 11.37
CA TYR A 159 9.89 -1.54 11.48
C TYR A 159 8.70 -0.74 10.93
N HIS A 160 8.27 -1.02 9.69
CA HIS A 160 7.25 -0.24 8.97
C HIS A 160 5.88 -0.28 9.65
N TYR A 161 5.51 -1.40 10.25
CA TYR A 161 4.22 -1.59 10.91
C TYR A 161 4.28 -1.51 12.44
N ASN A 162 5.41 -1.09 13.03
CA ASN A 162 5.51 -0.86 14.47
C ASN A 162 4.71 0.36 14.92
N ASN A 163 4.42 0.40 16.22
CA ASN A 163 3.71 1.49 16.88
C ASN A 163 4.43 2.84 16.76
N GLU A 164 5.77 2.89 16.80
CA GLU A 164 6.54 4.14 16.71
C GLU A 164 6.51 4.76 15.29
N ASN A 165 6.14 3.97 14.26
CA ASN A 165 5.99 4.47 12.89
C ASN A 165 4.56 5.00 12.59
N ILE A 166 3.71 5.14 13.61
CA ILE A 166 2.35 5.68 13.47
C ILE A 166 2.37 7.21 13.61
N LEU A 167 1.96 7.92 12.54
CA LEU A 167 1.84 9.38 12.54
C LEU A 167 0.53 9.86 13.19
N TYR A 168 0.55 10.13 14.48
CA TYR A 168 -0.58 10.65 15.27
C TYR A 168 -1.04 12.08 14.90
N LYS A 169 -0.32 12.81 14.03
CA LYS A 169 -0.67 14.17 13.56
C LYS A 169 -2.12 14.31 13.04
N TYR A 170 -2.72 13.21 12.57
CA TYR A 170 -4.04 13.20 11.95
C TYR A 170 -5.16 12.60 12.82
N THR A 171 -4.90 12.31 14.11
CA THR A 171 -5.98 11.95 15.05
C THR A 171 -6.70 13.21 15.53
N GLU A 172 -8.04 13.23 15.49
CA GLU A 172 -8.84 14.36 15.98
C GLU A 172 -8.51 14.66 17.45
N GLY A 173 -7.95 15.84 17.71
CA GLY A 173 -7.35 16.19 19.01
C GLY A 173 -6.96 17.65 19.17
N GLN A 174 -7.62 18.57 18.46
CA GLN A 174 -7.63 19.99 18.82
C GLN A 174 -9.05 20.37 19.23
N THR A 175 -9.18 20.83 20.48
CA THR A 175 -10.36 21.57 20.94
C THR A 175 -10.56 22.76 20.02
N ASP A 176 -11.73 22.85 19.40
CA ASP A 176 -12.13 24.02 18.64
C ASP A 176 -12.46 25.15 19.61
N SER A 177 -11.42 25.80 20.15
CA SER A 177 -11.54 27.02 20.96
C SER A 177 -11.83 28.20 20.04
N SER A 178 -12.93 28.12 19.29
CA SER A 178 -13.42 29.17 18.39
C SER A 178 -14.95 29.28 18.36
N GLU A 179 -15.64 28.81 19.42
CA GLU A 179 -16.99 29.32 19.73
C GLU A 179 -16.88 30.79 20.17
N VAL A 180 -17.01 31.68 19.19
CA VAL A 180 -17.14 33.12 19.38
C VAL A 180 -18.53 33.40 19.96
N GLU A 181 -18.64 33.45 21.29
CA GLU A 181 -19.81 34.06 21.93
C GLU A 181 -19.78 35.58 21.71
N HIS A 182 -20.65 36.06 20.82
CA HIS A 182 -20.99 37.46 20.69
C HIS A 182 -22.31 37.70 21.44
N GLY A 183 -22.23 38.20 22.68
CA GLY A 183 -23.30 38.02 23.67
C GLY A 183 -23.56 39.17 24.67
N ASP A 184 -23.29 40.41 24.29
CA ASP A 184 -23.73 41.67 24.94
C ASP A 184 -23.17 42.01 26.36
N THR A 185 -23.20 43.30 26.69
CA THR A 185 -22.52 43.93 27.83
C THR A 185 -23.50 44.49 28.85
N ARG A 186 -23.24 44.31 30.16
CA ARG A 186 -23.67 45.25 31.23
C ARG A 186 -22.89 45.04 32.53
N GLU A 187 -22.36 46.13 33.05
CA GLU A 187 -21.61 46.21 34.32
C GLU A 187 -22.53 46.16 35.56
N ILE A 188 -21.95 45.94 36.76
CA ILE A 188 -21.99 46.85 37.93
C ILE A 188 -21.32 46.20 39.16
N LYS A 189 -20.22 46.81 39.67
CA LYS A 189 -19.81 47.04 41.10
C LYS A 189 -19.85 45.89 42.16
N ASP A 190 -19.02 45.83 43.21
CA ASP A 190 -17.94 46.68 43.79
C ASP A 190 -17.16 45.87 44.87
N LYS A 191 -15.91 46.25 45.23
CA LYS A 191 -15.16 45.89 46.47
C LYS A 191 -14.88 44.40 46.81
N SER A 192 -13.81 44.00 47.52
CA SER A 192 -12.65 44.71 48.13
C SER A 192 -11.48 43.75 48.44
N LEU A 193 -10.23 44.21 48.26
CA LEU A 193 -8.97 43.70 48.86
C LEU A 193 -8.89 44.07 50.38
N PRO A 194 -7.94 43.58 51.24
CA PRO A 194 -6.53 43.29 50.91
C PRO A 194 -5.73 42.23 51.75
N LYS A 195 -4.40 42.18 51.47
CA LYS A 195 -3.22 41.82 52.33
C LYS A 195 -2.61 40.38 52.31
N LYS A 196 -1.49 40.30 51.56
CA LYS A 196 -0.18 39.64 51.84
C LYS A 196 0.44 40.11 53.20
N PRO A 197 1.56 39.57 53.76
CA PRO A 197 2.76 38.93 53.16
C PRO A 197 3.20 37.60 53.85
N SER A 198 4.30 36.89 53.57
CA SER A 198 5.75 37.17 53.37
C SER A 198 6.39 35.92 52.70
N GLY A 199 7.40 35.94 51.83
CA GLY A 199 8.77 36.47 51.97
C GLY A 199 9.62 35.49 52.81
N ASN A 200 10.75 34.92 52.39
CA ASN A 200 11.68 35.17 51.25
C ASN A 200 12.24 33.80 50.71
N ARG A 201 13.27 33.61 49.86
CA ARG A 201 14.35 34.46 49.26
C ARG A 201 14.97 33.79 47.98
N GLU A 202 15.94 34.48 47.36
CA GLU A 202 17.12 34.10 46.49
C GLU A 202 17.41 32.62 46.11
N ASP A 203 18.03 32.25 44.97
CA ASP A 203 18.89 33.03 44.04
C ASP A 203 18.95 32.50 42.56
N LYS A 204 19.83 33.07 41.72
CA LYS A 204 19.86 33.02 40.23
C LYS A 204 20.61 31.86 39.51
N ILE A 205 20.03 31.41 38.39
CA ILE A 205 20.59 31.24 37.01
C ILE A 205 22.02 30.64 36.83
N LEU A 206 22.14 29.47 36.16
CA LEU A 206 22.73 29.34 34.79
C LEU A 206 22.60 27.91 34.18
N ASP A 207 22.18 27.89 32.91
CA ASP A 207 22.43 27.02 31.74
C ASP A 207 22.69 25.50 31.85
N GLN A 208 21.92 24.73 31.04
CA GLN A 208 22.48 23.67 30.19
C GLN A 208 21.63 23.40 28.92
N GLU A 209 21.69 24.29 27.94
CA GLU A 209 21.51 23.89 26.53
C GLU A 209 22.79 23.19 26.06
N ASN A 210 22.70 21.98 25.51
CA ASN A 210 23.58 21.37 24.48
C ASN A 210 23.42 19.83 24.38
N VAL A 211 22.43 19.35 23.60
CA VAL A 211 22.44 17.97 23.06
C VAL A 211 21.87 17.88 21.63
N LEU A 212 21.04 18.84 21.18
CA LEU A 212 20.25 18.74 19.94
C LEU A 212 20.86 19.38 18.67
N ASP A 213 22.18 19.51 18.58
CA ASP A 213 22.86 20.14 17.41
C ASP A 213 23.96 19.25 16.79
N SER A 214 24.09 17.99 17.24
CA SER A 214 25.07 17.04 16.70
C SER A 214 24.55 16.30 15.46
N GLU A 215 23.30 15.84 15.47
CA GLU A 215 22.74 15.01 14.38
C GLU A 215 22.43 15.82 13.11
N SER A 216 22.02 17.09 13.26
CA SER A 216 21.76 18.00 12.13
C SER A 216 22.98 18.16 11.20
N LYS A 217 24.16 18.35 11.80
CA LYS A 217 25.43 18.59 11.09
C LYS A 217 26.00 17.36 10.39
N VAL A 218 25.49 16.16 10.67
CA VAL A 218 25.84 14.93 9.94
C VAL A 218 25.05 14.84 8.63
N LEU A 219 23.77 15.22 8.66
CA LEU A 219 22.87 15.13 7.50
C LEU A 219 23.28 16.10 6.38
N ASP A 220 23.58 17.35 6.72
CA ASP A 220 24.01 18.37 5.75
C ASP A 220 25.35 18.03 5.07
N LYS A 221 26.27 17.35 5.80
CA LYS A 221 27.55 16.91 5.25
C LYS A 221 27.42 15.77 4.23
N LEU A 222 26.38 14.94 4.32
CA LEU A 222 26.10 13.89 3.34
C LEU A 222 25.52 14.47 2.04
N ILE A 223 24.68 15.50 2.15
CA ILE A 223 24.06 16.18 1.00
C ILE A 223 25.11 16.94 0.17
N ALA A 224 26.04 17.64 0.83
CA ALA A 224 27.09 18.40 0.14
C ALA A 224 28.04 17.53 -0.72
N ASN A 225 28.35 16.31 -0.27
CA ASN A 225 29.30 15.42 -0.97
C ASN A 225 28.73 14.76 -2.24
N HIS A 226 27.40 14.64 -2.37
CA HIS A 226 26.77 14.06 -3.56
C HIS A 226 26.68 15.03 -4.76
N ALA A 227 26.87 16.33 -4.54
CA ALA A 227 26.84 17.34 -5.62
C ALA A 227 28.17 17.48 -6.39
N ALA A 228 29.26 16.87 -5.89
CA ALA A 228 30.63 17.14 -6.37
C ALA A 228 31.24 16.08 -7.31
N VAL A 229 30.51 15.01 -7.68
CA VAL A 229 31.04 13.91 -8.50
C VAL A 229 30.14 13.61 -9.71
N LYS A 230 30.01 14.57 -10.62
CA LYS A 230 29.51 14.30 -11.98
C LYS A 230 29.99 15.29 -13.06
N ASP A 231 31.30 15.56 -13.11
CA ASP A 231 31.91 16.00 -14.38
C ASP A 231 33.39 15.62 -14.50
N ARG A 232 33.69 14.63 -15.35
CA ARG A 232 34.96 14.52 -16.10
C ARG A 232 34.94 13.34 -17.08
N GLY A 233 35.20 13.63 -18.36
CA GLY A 233 35.89 12.70 -19.26
C GLY A 233 35.15 12.22 -20.50
N LYS A 234 34.99 13.08 -21.52
CA LYS A 234 34.89 12.60 -22.91
C LYS A 234 35.45 13.59 -23.95
N SER A 235 36.73 13.41 -24.26
CA SER A 235 37.46 13.92 -25.43
C SER A 235 38.80 13.18 -25.45
N GLY A 236 39.29 12.61 -26.55
CA GLY A 236 38.75 12.43 -27.90
C GLY A 236 39.69 11.48 -28.66
N VAL A 237 39.47 11.30 -29.98
CA VAL A 237 40.38 10.84 -31.05
C VAL A 237 39.57 10.04 -32.07
N GLU A 238 39.44 10.61 -33.27
CA GLU A 238 39.07 9.89 -34.48
C GLU A 238 40.31 9.17 -35.03
N SER A 239 40.13 7.96 -35.57
CA SER A 239 40.27 7.75 -37.01
C SER A 239 39.92 6.30 -37.37
N ALA A 240 39.05 6.13 -38.37
CA ALA A 240 38.84 4.86 -39.05
C ALA A 240 38.75 5.13 -40.55
N ASP A 241 39.59 4.44 -41.31
CA ASP A 241 39.72 4.60 -42.76
C ASP A 241 38.56 3.92 -43.52
N HIS A 242 38.42 4.30 -44.80
CA HIS A 242 37.57 3.77 -45.87
C HIS A 242 37.29 2.23 -45.85
N ARG A 243 36.18 1.69 -46.39
CA ARG A 243 35.08 2.21 -47.24
C ARG A 243 33.90 1.22 -47.32
N GLU A 244 32.76 1.73 -47.82
CA GLU A 244 31.71 1.01 -48.58
C GLU A 244 31.06 -0.28 -48.01
N THR A 245 29.79 -0.19 -47.59
CA THR A 245 28.67 -0.75 -48.40
C THR A 245 27.26 -0.29 -47.96
N LYS A 246 26.44 0.02 -48.97
CA LYS A 246 24.96 -0.02 -49.09
C LYS A 246 24.05 0.26 -47.87
N GLN A 247 23.09 1.15 -48.11
CA GLN A 247 21.90 1.37 -47.28
C GLN A 247 21.10 0.07 -47.07
N SER A 248 20.89 -0.29 -45.81
CA SER A 248 19.72 -1.06 -45.36
C SER A 248 19.16 -0.40 -44.10
N VAL A 249 17.95 0.16 -44.20
CA VAL A 249 17.27 0.75 -43.04
C VAL A 249 16.72 -0.40 -42.19
N SER A 250 17.44 -0.78 -41.14
CA SER A 250 17.01 -1.79 -40.16
C SER A 250 15.90 -1.23 -39.27
N PHE A 251 14.69 -1.13 -39.82
CA PHE A 251 13.48 -0.83 -39.07
C PHE A 251 12.98 -2.10 -38.38
N LEU A 252 13.05 -2.11 -37.03
CA LEU A 252 12.54 -3.16 -36.13
C LEU A 252 13.07 -4.58 -36.37
N GLY A 253 14.18 -4.91 -35.68
CA GLY A 253 14.70 -6.26 -35.61
C GLY A 253 13.87 -7.18 -34.72
N ILE A 254 12.84 -7.82 -35.29
CA ILE A 254 12.35 -9.14 -34.85
C ILE A 254 12.12 -9.99 -36.11
N GLY A 255 12.87 -11.07 -36.26
CA GLY A 255 12.76 -11.95 -37.43
C GLY A 255 11.52 -12.84 -37.34
N PHE A 256 10.44 -12.44 -38.01
CA PHE A 256 9.26 -13.28 -38.24
C PHE A 256 9.31 -13.89 -39.64
N SER A 257 9.05 -15.20 -39.72
CA SER A 257 9.04 -15.96 -40.97
C SER A 257 7.67 -15.87 -41.66
N ASN A 258 7.60 -16.24 -42.95
CA ASN A 258 6.31 -16.29 -43.68
C ASN A 258 5.26 -17.19 -42.99
N ILE A 259 5.71 -18.16 -42.18
CA ILE A 259 4.87 -19.03 -41.35
C ILE A 259 4.09 -18.19 -40.31
N ASP A 260 4.73 -17.24 -39.63
CA ASP A 260 4.11 -16.45 -38.55
C ASP A 260 3.01 -15.53 -39.10
N MET A 261 3.25 -14.91 -40.25
CA MET A 261 2.23 -14.09 -40.93
C MET A 261 1.06 -14.96 -41.42
N SER A 262 1.33 -16.17 -41.94
CA SER A 262 0.27 -17.10 -42.35
C SER A 262 -0.57 -17.58 -41.15
N LEU A 263 0.09 -17.86 -40.02
CA LEU A 263 -0.56 -18.29 -38.77
C LEU A 263 -1.43 -17.17 -38.20
N CYS A 264 -0.93 -15.92 -38.17
CA CYS A 264 -1.71 -14.75 -37.76
C CYS A 264 -2.98 -14.58 -38.62
N VAL A 265 -2.90 -14.72 -39.95
CA VAL A 265 -4.07 -14.62 -40.83
C VAL A 265 -5.05 -15.77 -40.59
N VAL A 266 -4.58 -17.02 -40.44
CA VAL A 266 -5.44 -18.18 -40.13
C VAL A 266 -6.14 -18.01 -38.78
N LEU A 267 -5.43 -17.60 -37.73
CA LEU A 267 -5.99 -17.35 -36.41
C LEU A 267 -6.99 -16.18 -36.42
N TYR A 268 -6.71 -15.12 -37.18
CA TYR A 268 -7.63 -13.98 -37.35
C TYR A 268 -8.93 -14.39 -38.05
N VAL A 269 -8.85 -15.17 -39.12
CA VAL A 269 -10.02 -15.70 -39.84
C VAL A 269 -10.82 -16.66 -38.94
N ALA A 270 -10.15 -17.58 -38.24
CA ALA A 270 -10.79 -18.50 -37.31
C ALA A 270 -11.52 -17.77 -36.17
N SER A 271 -10.89 -16.77 -35.56
CA SER A 271 -11.48 -15.92 -34.52
C SER A 271 -12.70 -15.14 -35.06
N SER A 272 -12.57 -14.56 -36.25
CA SER A 272 -13.68 -13.84 -36.91
C SER A 272 -14.87 -14.75 -37.20
N LEU A 273 -14.64 -15.96 -37.71
CA LEU A 273 -15.69 -16.97 -37.94
C LEU A 273 -16.34 -17.42 -36.63
N PHE A 274 -15.55 -17.65 -35.57
CA PHE A 274 -16.06 -18.01 -34.25
C PHE A 274 -16.98 -16.92 -33.68
N LEU A 275 -16.58 -15.65 -33.74
CA LEU A 275 -17.39 -14.51 -33.31
C LEU A 275 -18.69 -14.39 -34.13
N MET A 276 -18.64 -14.62 -35.44
CA MET A 276 -19.85 -14.65 -36.28
C MET A 276 -20.79 -15.80 -35.89
N ILE A 277 -20.27 -17.00 -35.60
CA ILE A 277 -21.08 -18.13 -35.13
C ILE A 277 -21.72 -17.83 -33.77
N MET A 278 -20.96 -17.27 -32.82
CA MET A 278 -21.51 -16.85 -31.52
C MET A 278 -22.59 -15.78 -31.68
N TYR A 279 -22.36 -14.77 -32.53
CA TYR A 279 -23.34 -13.73 -32.84
C TYR A 279 -24.64 -14.32 -33.43
N PHE A 280 -24.54 -15.23 -34.39
CA PHE A 280 -25.70 -15.93 -34.95
C PHE A 280 -26.40 -16.82 -33.89
N PHE A 281 -25.66 -17.53 -33.05
CA PHE A 281 -26.23 -18.33 -31.97
C PHE A 281 -27.01 -17.46 -30.98
N PHE A 282 -26.43 -16.35 -30.50
CA PHE A 282 -27.12 -15.40 -29.62
C PHE A 282 -28.31 -14.73 -30.30
N ARG A 283 -28.21 -14.37 -31.59
CA ARG A 283 -29.31 -13.77 -32.36
C ARG A 283 -30.46 -14.76 -32.63
N MET A 284 -30.16 -16.04 -32.86
CA MET A 284 -31.18 -17.10 -32.98
C MET A 284 -31.80 -17.43 -31.62
N ARG A 285 -31.00 -17.44 -30.54
CA ARG A 285 -31.48 -17.69 -29.17
C ARG A 285 -32.36 -16.54 -28.68
N SER A 286 -32.00 -15.28 -28.94
CA SER A 286 -32.83 -14.11 -28.59
C SER A 286 -34.11 -14.03 -29.41
N LYS A 287 -34.09 -14.39 -30.71
CA LYS A 287 -35.31 -14.58 -31.51
C LYS A 287 -36.22 -15.67 -30.92
N ARG A 288 -35.67 -16.85 -30.55
CA ARG A 288 -36.43 -17.92 -29.88
C ARG A 288 -37.04 -17.46 -28.55
N TRP A 289 -36.35 -16.62 -27.79
CA TRP A 289 -36.89 -16.04 -26.54
C TRP A 289 -38.04 -15.07 -26.82
N LYS A 290 -37.91 -14.16 -27.80
CA LYS A 290 -39.01 -13.25 -28.21
C LYS A 290 -40.26 -14.00 -28.68
N VAL A 291 -40.10 -15.11 -29.42
CA VAL A 291 -41.22 -15.98 -29.82
C VAL A 291 -41.87 -16.68 -28.60
N LYS A 292 -41.10 -17.03 -27.57
CA LYS A 292 -41.65 -17.67 -26.36
C LYS A 292 -42.52 -16.71 -25.53
N TYR A 293 -42.16 -15.42 -25.45
CA TYR A 293 -42.96 -14.41 -24.75
C TYR A 293 -44.28 -14.07 -25.46
N TYR A 294 -44.33 -14.09 -26.80
CA TYR A 294 -45.56 -13.85 -27.56
C TYR A 294 -46.55 -15.03 -27.59
N ARG A 295 -46.17 -16.21 -27.07
CA ARG A 295 -47.01 -17.42 -27.07
C ARG A 295 -47.54 -17.81 -25.68
N SER A 296 -47.37 -16.95 -24.68
CA SER A 296 -47.92 -17.09 -23.33
C SER A 296 -48.84 -15.92 -22.94
N SER A 297 -49.41 -15.23 -23.92
CA SER A 297 -50.30 -14.07 -23.74
C SER A 297 -51.61 -14.20 -24.54
N VAL A 298 -52.11 -15.43 -24.66
CA VAL A 298 -53.46 -15.81 -25.10
C VAL A 298 -53.90 -16.99 -24.23
#